data_AF-A0A5C3MQ22-F1
#
_entry.id   AF-A0A5C3MQ22-F1
#
_cell.length_a   1.000
_cell.length_b   1.000
_cell.length_c   1.000
_cell.angle_alpha   90.00
_cell.angle_beta   90.00
_cell.angle_gamma   90.00
#
_symmetry.space_group_name_H-M   'P 1'
#
loop_
_entity.id
_entity.type
_entity.pdbx_description
1 polymer ?
#
loop_
_entity_poly.entity_id
_entity_poly.type
_entity_poly.pdbx_seq_one_letter_code
_entity_poly.pdbx_strand_id
1 'polypeptide(L)'
;MQQGRYHAENEGVRHRGRTGTWQFMSYPLLMTPSKMHTLQDDFQSSFWTLLYTVLHFIPCSLSRISLANILKIVFDEARWDDDLGCYVGGNEKSTIITHGHYILPYSETERAQIVFDPQAAPLNNLVQSLLHLFWAWDWCYSLMNRKRQLVHPTIKSDADKLLTSEVVIQLFKNAYTSPEWSHNTADSSAKRPNAEVGEQWRKTQRISQASDATSSRLEMVGE
;
A
#
# COMPACT_ATOMS: atom_id res chain seq x y z
N MET A 1 -47.52 20.28 -7.78
CA MET A 1 -46.72 20.73 -6.62
C MET A 1 -45.42 19.94 -6.65
N GLN A 2 -44.32 20.64 -6.85
CA GLN A 2 -42.97 20.11 -7.07
C GLN A 2 -42.14 20.33 -5.80
N GLN A 3 -41.55 19.27 -5.27
CA GLN A 3 -40.46 19.29 -4.29
C GLN A 3 -39.70 17.99 -4.58
N GLY A 4 -38.51 17.98 -5.16
CA GLY A 4 -37.37 18.87 -4.95
C GLY A 4 -36.21 17.95 -4.56
N ARG A 5 -35.80 17.07 -5.49
CA ARG A 5 -34.64 16.19 -5.33
C ARG A 5 -33.40 17.08 -5.29
N TYR A 6 -32.82 17.24 -4.11
CA TYR A 6 -31.43 17.69 -3.99
C TYR A 6 -30.52 16.51 -4.32
N HIS A 7 -30.30 16.28 -5.62
CA HIS A 7 -29.04 15.69 -6.07
C HIS A 7 -27.97 16.76 -5.84
N ALA A 8 -27.34 16.72 -4.67
CA ALA A 8 -26.06 17.40 -4.51
C ALA A 8 -25.03 16.56 -5.27
N GLU A 9 -24.64 17.05 -6.44
CA GLU A 9 -23.37 16.73 -7.09
C GLU A 9 -22.26 16.91 -6.07
N ASN A 10 -21.81 15.83 -5.44
CA ASN A 10 -20.56 15.77 -4.69
C ASN A 10 -19.48 15.16 -5.58
N GLU A 11 -19.31 15.72 -6.78
CA GLU A 11 -18.04 15.60 -7.48
C GLU A 11 -17.02 16.49 -6.77
N GLY A 12 -16.06 15.85 -6.08
CA GLY A 12 -14.79 16.50 -5.77
C GLY A 12 -14.68 17.29 -4.47
N VAL A 13 -15.53 17.08 -3.46
CA VAL A 13 -15.17 17.52 -2.10
C VAL A 13 -14.05 16.61 -1.60
N ARG A 14 -12.80 17.00 -1.87
CA ARG A 14 -11.64 16.47 -1.16
C ARG A 14 -11.97 16.55 0.33
N HIS A 15 -12.22 15.41 0.99
CA HIS A 15 -12.36 15.39 2.45
C HIS A 15 -11.15 16.11 3.01
N ARG A 16 -11.40 17.18 3.78
CA ARG A 16 -10.42 18.22 4.16
C ARG A 16 -9.24 17.73 5.03
N GLY A 17 -9.03 16.42 5.13
CA GLY A 17 -7.92 15.75 5.83
C GLY A 17 -7.36 14.50 5.14
N ARG A 18 -7.77 14.18 3.89
CA ARG A 18 -7.21 13.03 3.13
C ARG A 18 -6.32 13.53 2.01
N THR A 19 -5.12 13.96 2.37
CA THR A 19 -4.05 14.28 1.42
C THR A 19 -3.16 13.05 1.22
N GLY A 20 -3.02 12.59 -0.03
CA GLY A 20 -2.18 11.44 -0.38
C GLY A 20 -2.76 10.61 -1.52
N THR A 21 -1.99 9.66 -2.02
CA THR A 21 -2.45 8.66 -2.99
C THR A 21 -3.11 7.50 -2.24
N TRP A 22 -4.34 7.14 -2.60
CA TRP A 22 -5.14 6.08 -1.95
C TRP A 22 -4.33 4.82 -1.61
N GLN A 23 -3.59 4.33 -2.60
CA GLN A 23 -2.76 3.13 -2.51
C GLN A 23 -1.72 3.17 -1.38
N PHE A 24 -1.25 4.35 -1.00
CA PHE A 24 -0.18 4.50 -0.01
C PHE A 24 -0.66 5.04 1.33
N MET A 25 -1.93 5.45 1.46
CA MET A 25 -2.45 5.91 2.75
C MET A 25 -2.35 4.81 3.82
N SER A 26 -2.12 5.21 5.06
CA SER A 26 -2.19 4.34 6.23
C SER A 26 -3.60 3.73 6.37
N TYR A 27 -3.70 2.53 6.93
CA TYR A 27 -5.02 1.91 7.10
C TYR A 27 -5.95 2.71 8.03
N PRO A 28 -5.48 3.41 9.10
CA PRO A 28 -6.37 4.18 9.95
C PRO A 28 -7.03 5.35 9.20
N LEU A 29 -6.30 6.02 8.29
CA LEU A 29 -6.85 7.07 7.41
C LEU A 29 -7.79 6.50 6.33
N LEU A 30 -7.56 5.25 5.91
CA LEU A 30 -8.45 4.57 4.97
C LEU A 30 -9.77 4.12 5.61
N MET A 31 -9.71 3.64 6.86
CA MET A 31 -10.88 3.17 7.61
C MET A 31 -11.68 4.30 8.26
N THR A 32 -11.03 5.37 8.71
CA THR A 32 -11.68 6.46 9.44
C THR A 32 -11.46 7.79 8.71
N PRO A 33 -12.35 8.19 7.78
CA PRO A 33 -12.19 9.41 6.99
C PRO A 33 -12.05 10.70 7.80
N SER A 34 -12.55 10.71 9.04
CA SER A 34 -12.47 11.84 9.97
C SER A 34 -11.21 11.85 10.85
N LYS A 35 -10.36 10.82 10.77
CA LYS A 35 -9.13 10.75 11.57
C LYS A 35 -8.18 11.88 11.17
N MET A 36 -7.60 12.52 12.18
CA MET A 36 -6.49 13.46 11.98
C MET A 36 -5.23 12.69 11.58
N HIS A 37 -4.55 13.21 10.56
CA HIS A 37 -3.26 12.73 10.08
C HIS A 37 -2.20 12.91 11.17
N THR A 38 -1.40 11.87 11.44
CA THR A 38 -0.27 11.92 12.38
C THR A 38 1.04 11.49 11.72
N LEU A 39 2.16 11.73 12.39
CA LEU A 39 3.49 11.29 11.93
C LEU A 39 3.55 9.79 11.60
N GLN A 40 2.83 8.96 12.37
CA GLN A 40 2.81 7.51 12.15
C GLN A 40 2.06 7.14 10.87
N ASP A 41 1.09 7.95 10.44
CA ASP A 41 0.45 7.80 9.14
C ASP A 41 1.45 8.05 8.00
N ASP A 42 2.37 9.01 8.15
CA ASP A 42 3.46 9.25 7.18
C ASP A 42 4.46 8.10 7.13
N PHE A 43 4.82 7.52 8.28
CA PHE A 43 5.69 6.35 8.32
C PHE A 43 5.04 5.11 7.70
N GLN A 44 3.76 4.84 8.00
CA GLN A 44 3.02 3.78 7.32
C GLN A 44 2.93 4.06 5.82
N SER A 45 2.72 5.31 5.39
CA SER A 45 2.65 5.65 3.98
C SER A 45 3.97 5.41 3.25
N SER A 46 5.10 5.70 3.92
CA SER A 46 6.43 5.38 3.43
C SER A 46 6.66 3.87 3.30
N PHE A 47 6.19 3.09 4.28
CA PHE A 47 6.23 1.63 4.24
C PHE A 47 5.40 1.05 3.09
N TRP A 48 4.16 1.51 2.89
CA TRP A 48 3.33 1.05 1.77
C TRP A 48 3.95 1.42 0.42
N THR A 49 4.53 2.60 0.31
CA THR A 49 5.25 3.03 -0.90
C THR A 49 6.46 2.12 -1.18
N LEU A 50 7.27 1.82 -0.16
CA LEU A 50 8.39 0.88 -0.26
C LEU A 50 7.89 -0.49 -0.72
N LEU A 51 6.93 -1.07 0.00
CA LEU A 51 6.42 -2.42 -0.26
C LEU A 51 5.82 -2.53 -1.67
N TYR A 52 4.99 -1.56 -2.08
CA TYR A 52 4.44 -1.51 -3.43
C TYR A 52 5.54 -1.49 -4.48
N THR A 53 6.55 -0.64 -4.29
CA THR A 53 7.65 -0.48 -5.24
C THR A 53 8.43 -1.79 -5.36
N VAL A 54 8.84 -2.40 -4.25
CA VAL A 54 9.65 -3.62 -4.31
C VAL A 54 8.87 -4.82 -4.84
N LEU A 55 7.56 -4.90 -4.61
CA LEU A 55 6.70 -5.93 -5.21
C LEU A 55 6.63 -5.85 -6.75
N HIS A 56 6.86 -4.67 -7.33
CA HIS A 56 6.89 -4.48 -8.78
C HIS A 56 8.25 -4.75 -9.41
N PHE A 57 9.34 -4.49 -8.67
CA PHE A 57 10.69 -4.47 -9.23
C PHE A 57 11.60 -5.61 -8.76
N ILE A 58 11.36 -6.15 -7.57
CA ILE A 58 12.20 -7.20 -6.99
C ILE A 58 11.46 -8.54 -7.06
N PRO A 59 12.07 -9.60 -7.64
CA PRO A 59 11.50 -10.93 -7.60
C PRO A 59 11.18 -11.36 -6.16
N CYS A 60 10.03 -12.01 -5.98
CA CYS A 60 9.61 -12.56 -4.69
C CYS A 60 9.02 -13.96 -4.86
N SER A 61 8.82 -14.65 -3.74
CA SER A 61 8.25 -15.99 -3.61
C SER A 61 6.84 -16.17 -4.15
N LEU A 62 6.13 -15.08 -4.47
CA LEU A 62 4.73 -15.15 -4.90
C LEU A 62 4.59 -15.58 -6.37
N SER A 63 3.55 -16.40 -6.63
CA SER A 63 3.09 -16.60 -8.01
C SER A 63 2.56 -15.29 -8.61
N ARG A 64 2.55 -15.17 -9.95
CA ARG A 64 1.98 -13.99 -10.62
C ARG A 64 0.53 -13.71 -10.22
N ILE A 65 -0.28 -14.75 -10.03
CA ILE A 65 -1.68 -14.64 -9.63
C ILE A 65 -1.76 -14.14 -8.18
N SER A 66 -0.94 -14.69 -7.28
CA SER A 66 -0.88 -14.27 -5.88
C SER A 66 -0.42 -12.81 -5.74
N LEU A 67 0.59 -12.41 -6.52
CA LEU A 67 1.09 -11.03 -6.57
C LEU A 67 0.00 -10.07 -7.05
N ALA A 68 -0.66 -10.36 -8.17
CA ALA A 68 -1.75 -9.54 -8.68
C ALA A 68 -2.91 -9.41 -7.67
N ASN A 69 -3.25 -10.50 -6.99
CA ASN A 69 -4.25 -10.49 -5.94
C ASN A 69 -3.84 -9.59 -4.78
N ILE A 70 -2.59 -9.69 -4.30
CA ILE A 70 -2.07 -8.83 -3.21
C ILE A 70 -2.08 -7.36 -3.62
N LEU A 71 -1.62 -7.04 -4.83
CA LEU A 71 -1.67 -5.65 -5.33
C LEU A 71 -3.10 -5.09 -5.29
N LYS A 72 -4.08 -5.89 -5.73
CA LYS A 72 -5.48 -5.51 -5.71
C LYS A 72 -6.05 -5.36 -4.29
N ILE A 73 -5.91 -6.37 -3.43
CA ILE A 73 -6.58 -6.39 -2.12
C ILE A 73 -5.91 -5.51 -1.07
N VAL A 74 -4.61 -5.22 -1.22
CA VAL A 74 -3.87 -4.38 -0.27
C VAL A 74 -3.88 -2.91 -0.71
N PHE A 75 -3.61 -2.64 -1.99
CA PHE A 75 -3.36 -1.27 -2.46
C PHE A 75 -4.60 -0.65 -3.14
N ASP A 76 -5.40 -1.43 -3.85
CA ASP A 76 -6.56 -0.92 -4.59
C ASP A 76 -7.90 -1.15 -3.88
N GLU A 77 -7.89 -1.69 -2.66
CA GLU A 77 -9.11 -1.92 -1.90
C GLU A 77 -9.81 -0.60 -1.58
N ALA A 78 -11.00 -0.45 -2.16
CA ALA A 78 -11.91 0.65 -1.90
C ALA A 78 -13.34 0.11 -1.90
N ARG A 79 -14.13 0.54 -0.92
CA ARG A 79 -15.55 0.25 -0.80
C ARG A 79 -16.30 1.51 -0.42
N TRP A 80 -17.49 1.70 -0.96
CA TRP A 80 -18.37 2.78 -0.53
C TRP A 80 -18.96 2.44 0.84
N ASP A 81 -18.97 3.40 1.76
CA ASP A 81 -19.61 3.31 3.06
C ASP A 81 -20.81 4.24 3.08
N ASP A 82 -22.02 3.68 3.14
CA ASP A 82 -23.27 4.44 3.08
C ASP A 82 -23.48 5.34 4.31
N ASP A 83 -23.03 4.89 5.48
CA ASP A 83 -23.18 5.63 6.73
C ASP A 83 -22.25 6.86 6.76
N LEU A 84 -21.04 6.71 6.22
CA LEU A 84 -20.06 7.79 6.11
C LEU A 84 -20.20 8.61 4.82
N GLY A 85 -20.98 8.13 3.84
CA GLY A 85 -21.19 8.76 2.54
C GLY A 85 -19.90 8.96 1.74
N CYS A 86 -18.92 8.06 1.87
CA CYS A 86 -17.64 8.16 1.16
C CYS A 86 -16.94 6.81 1.00
N TYR A 87 -15.87 6.77 0.19
CA TYR A 87 -15.05 5.58 0.05
C TYR A 87 -14.15 5.34 1.27
N VAL A 88 -14.10 4.11 1.74
CA VAL A 88 -13.23 3.60 2.80
C VAL A 88 -12.44 2.39 2.31
N GLY A 89 -11.40 2.01 3.05
CA GLY A 89 -10.51 0.90 2.69
C GLY A 89 -9.62 0.49 3.87
N GLY A 90 -8.47 -0.08 3.56
CA GLY A 90 -7.43 -0.44 4.53
C GLY A 90 -7.66 -1.73 5.28
N ASN A 91 -8.65 -2.57 4.91
CA ASN A 91 -8.95 -3.81 5.64
C ASN A 91 -7.73 -4.73 5.66
N GLU A 92 -7.19 -5.06 4.49
CA GLU A 92 -6.06 -5.98 4.41
C GLU A 92 -4.76 -5.34 4.95
N LYS A 93 -4.58 -4.02 4.75
CA LYS A 93 -3.48 -3.28 5.38
C LYS A 93 -3.52 -3.38 6.91
N SER A 94 -4.70 -3.22 7.51
CA SER A 94 -4.89 -3.39 8.94
C SER A 94 -4.49 -4.79 9.38
N THR A 95 -4.94 -5.82 8.64
CA THR A 95 -4.60 -7.20 8.95
C THR A 95 -3.10 -7.48 8.85
N ILE A 96 -2.41 -6.93 7.83
CA ILE A 96 -0.96 -7.02 7.70
C ILE A 96 -0.26 -6.36 8.90
N ILE A 97 -0.62 -5.13 9.26
CA ILE A 97 0.02 -4.42 10.39
C ILE A 97 -0.23 -5.14 11.73
N THR A 98 -1.43 -5.65 11.94
CA THR A 98 -1.84 -6.20 13.25
C THR A 98 -1.50 -7.67 13.46
N HIS A 99 -1.45 -8.47 12.39
CA HIS A 99 -1.21 -9.92 12.45
C HIS A 99 0.02 -10.38 11.67
N GLY A 100 0.70 -9.46 10.98
CA GLY A 100 1.87 -9.75 10.17
C GLY A 100 1.60 -10.61 8.93
N HIS A 101 0.34 -10.65 8.46
CA HIS A 101 -0.03 -11.40 7.26
C HIS A 101 0.92 -11.12 6.10
N TYR A 102 1.24 -12.17 5.34
CA TYR A 102 2.17 -12.16 4.20
C TYR A 102 3.62 -11.80 4.53
N ILE A 103 3.95 -11.17 5.66
CA ILE A 103 5.32 -10.71 5.94
C ILE A 103 6.02 -11.62 6.96
N LEU A 104 5.33 -12.03 8.01
CA LEU A 104 5.89 -12.87 9.07
C LEU A 104 5.67 -14.37 8.78
N PRO A 105 6.63 -15.25 9.11
CA PRO A 105 6.59 -16.67 8.77
C PRO A 105 5.54 -17.48 9.55
N TYR A 106 4.96 -16.91 10.61
CA TYR A 106 4.00 -17.58 11.50
C TYR A 106 2.60 -16.95 11.48
N SER A 107 2.22 -16.23 10.41
CA SER A 107 0.85 -15.74 10.32
C SER A 107 -0.11 -16.94 10.30
N GLU A 108 -1.11 -16.94 11.18
CA GLU A 108 -2.07 -18.06 11.39
C GLU A 108 -2.90 -18.45 10.16
N THR A 109 -2.71 -17.79 9.01
CA THR A 109 -3.69 -17.75 7.92
C THR A 109 -3.34 -18.55 6.66
N GLU A 110 -2.40 -19.50 6.72
CA GLU A 110 -1.96 -20.35 5.57
C GLU A 110 -1.52 -19.56 4.31
N ARG A 111 -1.37 -18.24 4.43
CA ARG A 111 -1.07 -17.35 3.32
C ARG A 111 0.41 -17.44 2.97
N ALA A 112 0.70 -17.44 1.66
CA ALA A 112 2.07 -17.45 1.17
C ALA A 112 2.83 -16.19 1.64
N GLN A 113 3.96 -16.40 2.32
CA GLN A 113 4.83 -15.33 2.75
C GLN A 113 5.49 -14.65 1.54
N ILE A 114 5.54 -13.32 1.55
CA ILE A 114 6.36 -12.49 0.68
C ILE A 114 7.78 -12.56 1.20
N VAL A 115 8.63 -13.25 0.45
CA VAL A 115 10.07 -13.26 0.64
C VAL A 115 10.69 -12.79 -0.66
N PHE A 116 11.37 -11.65 -0.61
CA PHE A 116 12.14 -11.15 -1.75
C PHE A 116 13.37 -12.04 -1.97
N ASP A 117 13.91 -12.00 -3.20
CA ASP A 117 15.11 -12.73 -3.61
C ASP A 117 16.18 -12.77 -2.49
N PRO A 118 16.87 -13.91 -2.26
CA PRO A 118 17.90 -14.01 -1.22
C PRO A 118 18.99 -12.93 -1.31
N GLN A 119 19.30 -12.41 -2.51
CA GLN A 119 20.24 -11.29 -2.69
C GLN A 119 19.71 -9.96 -2.14
N ALA A 120 18.40 -9.89 -1.87
CA ALA A 120 17.72 -8.78 -1.21
C ALA A 120 17.41 -9.08 0.28
N ALA A 121 18.21 -9.92 0.95
CA ALA A 121 18.06 -10.20 2.39
C ALA A 121 17.91 -8.93 3.26
N PRO A 122 18.66 -7.83 3.04
CA PRO A 122 18.48 -6.61 3.82
C PRO A 122 17.09 -5.98 3.67
N LEU A 123 16.44 -6.14 2.50
CA LEU A 123 15.07 -5.67 2.29
C LEU A 123 14.06 -6.47 3.11
N ASN A 124 14.18 -7.80 3.14
CA ASN A 124 13.32 -8.66 3.95
C ASN A 124 13.40 -8.24 5.44
N ASN A 125 14.62 -8.02 5.95
CA ASN A 125 14.86 -7.58 7.32
C ASN A 125 14.27 -6.17 7.59
N LEU A 126 14.41 -5.25 6.64
CA LEU A 126 13.84 -3.90 6.74
C LEU A 126 12.32 -3.93 6.83
N VAL A 127 11.66 -4.66 5.93
CA VAL A 127 10.19 -4.78 5.88
C VAL A 127 9.65 -5.39 7.17
N GLN A 128 10.29 -6.45 7.69
CA GLN A 128 9.90 -7.08 8.96
C GLN A 128 10.12 -6.13 10.16
N SER A 129 11.24 -5.42 10.19
CA SER A 129 11.56 -4.49 11.29
C SER A 129 10.60 -3.30 11.33
N LEU A 130 10.27 -2.72 10.18
CA LEU A 130 9.28 -1.64 10.09
C LEU A 130 7.89 -2.14 10.52
N LEU A 131 7.49 -3.32 10.05
CA LEU A 131 6.22 -3.93 10.43
C LEU A 131 6.11 -4.14 11.95
N HIS A 132 7.18 -4.63 12.60
CA HIS A 132 7.22 -4.81 14.06
C HIS A 132 6.98 -3.50 14.80
N LEU A 133 7.57 -2.39 14.35
CA LEU A 133 7.33 -1.07 14.95
C LEU A 133 5.87 -0.62 14.81
N PHE A 134 5.26 -0.79 13.63
CA PHE A 134 3.86 -0.43 13.42
C PHE A 134 2.91 -1.31 14.22
N TRP A 135 3.18 -2.61 14.30
CA TRP A 135 2.45 -3.53 15.15
C TRP A 135 2.51 -3.10 16.62
N ALA A 136 3.69 -2.79 17.14
CA ALA A 136 3.87 -2.33 18.51
C ALA A 136 3.09 -1.04 18.79
N TRP A 137 3.12 -0.09 17.85
CA TRP A 137 2.35 1.14 17.93
C TRP A 137 0.84 0.90 17.99
N ASP A 138 0.31 0.11 17.07
CA ASP A 138 -1.11 -0.21 17.02
C ASP A 138 -1.57 -0.94 18.28
N TRP A 139 -0.75 -1.86 18.78
CA TRP A 139 -1.01 -2.55 20.04
C TRP A 139 -1.12 -1.58 21.22
N CYS A 140 -0.21 -0.60 21.31
CA CYS A 140 -0.16 0.37 22.40
C CYS A 140 -1.21 1.49 22.31
N TYR A 141 -1.56 1.93 21.09
CA TYR A 141 -2.28 3.19 20.90
C TYR A 141 -3.60 3.04 20.13
N SER A 142 -3.79 1.95 19.37
CA SER A 142 -5.04 1.68 18.64
C SER A 142 -5.99 0.75 19.43
N LEU A 143 -5.46 -0.32 20.05
CA LEU A 143 -6.26 -1.25 20.88
C LEU A 143 -6.61 -0.72 22.28
N MET A 144 -5.80 0.19 22.83
CA MET A 144 -5.98 0.70 24.18
C MET A 144 -7.21 1.61 24.36
N ASN A 145 -7.85 2.03 23.27
CA ASN A 145 -9.17 2.65 23.35
C ASN A 145 -10.29 1.67 23.74
N ARG A 146 -10.08 0.34 23.70
CA ARG A 146 -11.13 -0.63 24.03
C ARG A 146 -10.90 -1.46 25.29
N LYS A 147 -9.67 -1.76 25.70
CA LYS A 147 -9.41 -2.59 26.90
C LYS A 147 -8.12 -2.14 27.58
N ARG A 148 -8.22 -1.53 28.77
CA ARG A 148 -7.08 -1.16 29.64
C ARG A 148 -6.32 -2.42 30.10
N GLN A 149 -5.47 -2.99 29.25
CA GLN A 149 -4.53 -4.04 29.63
C GLN A 149 -3.15 -3.44 29.88
N LEU A 150 -2.40 -4.00 30.85
CA LEU A 150 -1.00 -3.63 31.04
C LEU A 150 -0.20 -4.04 29.80
N VAL A 151 0.23 -3.06 29.00
CA VAL A 151 1.17 -3.29 27.90
C VAL A 151 2.52 -3.65 28.49
N HIS A 152 3.14 -4.72 27.99
CA HIS A 152 4.49 -5.09 28.39
C HIS A 152 5.47 -3.93 28.12
N PRO A 153 6.36 -3.55 29.06
CA PRO A 153 7.24 -2.39 28.92
C PRO A 153 8.06 -2.36 27.62
N THR A 154 8.48 -3.53 27.14
CA THR A 154 9.21 -3.67 25.87
C THR A 154 8.38 -3.25 24.65
N ILE A 155 7.10 -3.63 24.60
CA ILE A 155 6.23 -3.29 23.46
C ILE A 155 5.99 -1.78 23.43
N LYS A 156 5.77 -1.17 24.60
CA LYS A 156 5.65 0.28 24.70
C LYS A 156 6.93 1.00 24.27
N SER A 157 8.09 0.51 24.72
CA SER A 157 9.39 1.05 24.30
C SER A 157 9.57 1.00 22.79
N ASP A 158 9.17 -0.11 22.14
CA ASP A 158 9.22 -0.21 20.68
C ASP A 158 8.25 0.75 19.99
N ALA A 159 7.02 0.90 20.50
CA ALA A 159 6.03 1.84 20.00
C ALA A 159 6.52 3.29 20.10
N ASP A 160 7.10 3.67 21.24
CA ASP A 160 7.54 5.03 21.50
C ASP A 160 8.70 5.45 20.57
N LYS A 161 9.39 4.50 19.93
CA LYS A 161 10.37 4.81 18.88
C LYS A 161 9.74 5.45 17.62
N LEU A 162 8.44 5.27 17.39
CA LEU A 162 7.69 5.92 16.32
C LEU A 162 7.18 7.32 16.68
N LEU A 163 7.51 7.83 17.87
CA LEU A 163 7.29 9.26 18.20
C LEU A 163 8.25 10.16 17.44
N THR A 164 9.36 9.62 16.93
CA THR A 164 10.35 10.33 16.14
C THR A 164 10.75 9.52 14.91
N SER A 165 11.62 10.09 14.06
CA SER A 165 12.04 9.47 12.79
C SER A 165 13.31 8.62 12.90
N GLU A 166 13.98 8.69 14.04
CA GLU A 166 15.36 8.26 14.22
C GLU A 166 15.52 6.77 14.00
N VAL A 167 14.60 5.96 14.56
CA VAL A 167 14.61 4.51 14.38
C VAL A 167 14.36 4.14 12.91
N VAL A 168 13.43 4.81 12.24
CA VAL A 168 13.06 4.52 10.85
C VAL A 168 14.25 4.84 9.95
N ILE A 169 14.84 6.02 10.10
CA ILE A 169 16.05 6.43 9.37
C ILE A 169 17.18 5.43 9.61
N GLN A 170 17.38 4.98 10.85
CA GLN A 170 18.43 4.02 11.17
C GLN A 170 18.18 2.66 10.51
N LEU A 171 16.93 2.16 10.48
CA LEU A 171 16.59 0.92 9.78
C LEU A 171 16.90 1.02 8.28
N PHE A 172 16.51 2.12 7.63
CA PHE A 172 16.84 2.34 6.22
C PHE A 172 18.35 2.44 5.98
N LYS A 173 19.09 3.14 6.85
CA LYS A 173 20.57 3.22 6.77
C LYS A 173 21.20 1.84 6.90
N ASN A 174 20.81 1.06 7.91
CA ASN A 174 21.33 -0.28 8.15
C ASN A 174 21.07 -1.19 6.96
N ALA A 175 19.86 -1.15 6.40
CA ALA A 175 19.53 -1.89 5.20
C ALA A 175 20.41 -1.43 4.03
N TYR A 176 20.47 -0.13 3.73
CA TYR A 176 21.23 0.43 2.62
C TYR A 176 22.73 0.13 2.66
N THR A 177 23.34 0.13 3.86
CA THR A 177 24.78 -0.15 4.02
C THR A 177 25.11 -1.62 4.26
N SER A 178 24.12 -2.53 4.18
CA SER A 178 24.35 -3.94 4.45
C SER A 178 25.28 -4.57 3.40
N PRO A 179 26.34 -5.30 3.80
CA PRO A 179 27.20 -6.01 2.85
C PRO A 179 26.47 -7.15 2.13
N GLU A 180 25.36 -7.64 2.70
CA GLU A 180 24.59 -8.77 2.20
C GLU A 180 23.92 -8.52 0.85
N TRP A 181 23.80 -7.26 0.40
CA TRP A 181 23.35 -6.94 -0.96
C TRP A 181 24.27 -7.48 -2.06
N SER A 182 25.53 -7.80 -1.74
CA SER A 182 26.62 -7.91 -2.73
C SER A 182 27.27 -9.28 -2.88
N HIS A 183 26.74 -10.34 -2.25
CA HIS A 183 27.29 -11.69 -2.44
C HIS A 183 26.76 -12.37 -3.72
N ASN A 184 27.03 -11.76 -4.89
CA ASN A 184 27.13 -12.41 -6.21
C ASN A 184 27.37 -11.38 -7.33
N THR A 185 28.52 -10.69 -7.32
CA THR A 185 29.07 -10.13 -8.56
C THR A 185 30.38 -10.83 -8.92
N ALA A 186 30.31 -12.14 -9.08
CA ALA A 186 31.10 -12.82 -10.08
C ALA A 186 30.18 -13.06 -11.29
N ASP A 187 30.52 -12.40 -12.41
CA ASP A 187 29.93 -12.55 -13.74
C ASP A 187 28.44 -12.23 -13.95
N SER A 188 28.18 -10.98 -14.34
CA SER A 188 27.18 -10.70 -15.39
C SER A 188 27.65 -9.60 -16.33
N SER A 189 28.77 -9.88 -17.02
CA SER A 189 28.91 -9.48 -18.42
C SER A 189 27.94 -10.32 -19.26
N ALA A 190 26.65 -10.05 -19.12
CA ALA A 190 25.60 -10.63 -19.95
C ALA A 190 24.95 -9.49 -20.73
N LYS A 191 25.26 -9.48 -22.03
CA LYS A 191 24.69 -8.60 -23.06
C LYS A 191 23.19 -8.37 -22.83
N ARG A 192 22.79 -7.10 -22.75
CA ARG A 192 21.40 -6.67 -22.86
C ARG A 192 20.79 -7.26 -24.15
N PRO A 193 19.65 -7.99 -24.09
CA PRO A 193 18.77 -8.12 -25.23
C PRO A 193 17.93 -6.84 -25.38
N ASN A 194 17.62 -6.52 -26.63
CA ASN A 194 17.14 -5.23 -27.11
C ASN A 194 15.83 -4.72 -26.46
N ALA A 195 15.75 -3.40 -26.41
CA ALA A 195 14.67 -2.57 -25.89
C ALA A 195 13.41 -2.54 -26.79
N GLU A 196 12.98 -3.66 -27.38
CA GLU A 196 11.87 -3.67 -28.33
C GLU A 196 10.52 -4.12 -27.73
N VAL A 197 10.50 -4.77 -26.56
CA VAL A 197 9.25 -5.27 -25.95
C VAL A 197 8.43 -4.15 -25.28
N GLY A 198 9.08 -3.12 -24.76
CA GLY A 198 8.41 -2.01 -24.06
C GLY A 198 7.63 -1.05 -24.99
N GLU A 199 7.97 -1.04 -26.28
CA GLU A 199 7.36 -0.12 -27.25
C GLU A 199 6.08 -0.70 -27.86
N GLN A 200 5.95 -2.03 -27.88
CA GLN A 200 4.73 -2.73 -28.32
C GLN A 200 3.58 -2.54 -27.32
N TRP A 201 3.84 -2.63 -26.01
CA TRP A 201 2.81 -2.39 -24.98
C TRP A 201 2.30 -0.94 -24.97
N ARG A 202 3.17 0.05 -25.24
CA ARG A 202 2.76 1.46 -25.34
C ARG A 202 1.97 1.78 -26.61
N LYS A 203 2.13 1.01 -27.69
CA LYS A 203 1.36 1.19 -28.94
C LYS A 203 -0.03 0.59 -28.85
N THR A 204 -0.21 -0.53 -28.15
CA THR A 204 -1.54 -1.17 -28.05
C THR A 204 -2.54 -0.37 -27.21
N GLN A 205 -2.09 0.37 -26.18
CA GLN A 205 -2.98 1.21 -25.37
C GLN A 205 -3.39 2.55 -26.02
N ARG A 206 -2.64 3.06 -27.01
CA ARG A 206 -3.03 4.30 -27.72
C ARG A 206 -4.03 4.07 -28.85
N ILE A 207 -4.10 2.86 -29.39
CA ILE A 207 -5.01 2.55 -30.51
C ILE A 207 -6.44 2.31 -30.02
N SER A 208 -6.64 1.85 -28.78
CA SER A 208 -7.97 1.60 -28.20
C SER A 208 -8.67 2.84 -27.63
N GLN A 209 -7.98 3.98 -27.48
CA GLN A 209 -8.60 5.24 -26.99
C GLN A 209 -8.91 6.24 -28.11
N ALA A 210 -8.57 5.94 -29.37
CA ALA A 210 -8.79 6.85 -30.49
C ALA A 210 -10.02 6.50 -31.37
N SER A 211 -10.78 5.44 -31.04
CA SER A 211 -11.95 5.03 -31.83
C SER A 211 -13.31 5.44 -31.28
N ASP A 212 -13.39 5.99 -30.06
CA ASP A 212 -14.69 6.26 -29.39
C ASP A 212 -15.09 7.74 -29.32
N ALA A 213 -14.42 8.60 -30.09
CA ALA A 213 -14.71 10.04 -30.12
C ALA A 213 -15.02 10.54 -31.54
N THR A 214 -15.96 9.92 -32.24
CA THR A 214 -16.72 10.60 -33.30
C THR A 214 -18.02 9.87 -33.58
N SER A 215 -19.15 10.61 -33.59
CA SER A 215 -20.53 10.18 -33.87
C SER A 215 -21.36 9.97 -32.59
N SER A 216 -22.15 10.94 -32.15
CA SER A 216 -23.41 11.28 -32.83
C SER A 216 -23.89 12.68 -32.44
N ARG A 217 -24.05 13.56 -33.43
CA ARG A 217 -24.79 14.83 -33.30
C ARG A 217 -25.48 15.10 -34.65
N LEU A 218 -26.82 15.18 -34.61
CA LEU A 218 -27.77 15.55 -35.68
C LEU A 218 -27.87 14.49 -36.82
N GLU A 219 -29.03 14.08 -37.36
CA GLU A 219 -30.31 14.75 -37.60
C GLU A 219 -31.49 13.76 -37.49
N MET A 220 -32.64 14.23 -36.99
CA MET A 220 -33.94 13.58 -37.15
C MET A 220 -34.74 14.39 -38.18
N VAL A 221 -34.93 13.83 -39.37
CA VAL A 221 -35.91 14.27 -40.37
C VAL A 221 -36.52 13.04 -41.04
N GLY A 222 -37.85 12.98 -41.05
CA GLY A 222 -38.67 12.25 -42.02
C GLY A 222 -39.25 10.91 -41.53
N GLU A 223 -40.49 10.91 -41.05
CA GLU A 223 -41.72 10.73 -41.85
C GLU A 223 -42.92 11.36 -41.15
#